data_AF-A0A3D4FAM0-F1
#
_entry.id   AF-A0A3D4FAM0-F1
#
_cell.length_a   1.000
_cell.length_b   1.000
_cell.length_c   1.000
_cell.angle_alpha   90.00
_cell.angle_beta   90.00
_cell.angle_gamma   90.00
#
_symmetry.space_group_name_H-M   'P 1'
#
loop_
_entity.id
_entity.type
_entity.pdbx_description
1 polymer ?
#
loop_
_entity_poly.entity_id
_entity_poly.type
_entity_poly.pdbx_seq_one_letter_code
_entity_poly.pdbx_strand_id
1 'polypeptide(L)' 'PRVHQIERADELQAQWFGPHDTVGITAGTSTPSETIQAVMQKLQGWEHPGNLIRTSSVHQAHVSR' A
#
# COMPACT_ATOMS: atom_id res chain seq x y z
N PRO A 1 -17.96 -14.93 -0.65
CA PRO A 1 -16.52 -14.69 -0.37
C PRO A 1 -15.80 -14.51 -1.71
N ARG A 2 -14.96 -13.47 -1.85
CA ARG A 2 -14.19 -13.21 -3.08
C ARG A 2 -12.78 -13.73 -2.86
N VAL A 3 -12.24 -14.49 -3.81
CA VAL A 3 -10.88 -15.06 -3.76
C VAL A 3 -10.20 -14.76 -5.08
N HIS A 4 -9.01 -14.19 -5.00
CA HIS A 4 -8.19 -13.84 -6.17
C HIS A 4 -6.79 -14.43 -5.97
N GLN A 5 -6.33 -15.19 -6.96
CA GLN A 5 -4.95 -15.66 -7.03
C GLN A 5 -4.13 -14.59 -7.77
N ILE A 6 -3.00 -14.21 -7.19
CA ILE A 6 -2.00 -13.32 -7.80
C ILE A 6 -0.61 -13.90 -7.57
N GLU A 7 0.34 -13.58 -8.43
CA GLU A 7 1.74 -13.97 -8.24
C GLU A 7 2.59 -12.83 -7.69
N ARG A 8 2.16 -11.58 -7.92
CA ARG A 8 2.91 -10.37 -7.59
C ARG A 8 1.98 -9.28 -7.04
N ALA A 9 2.52 -8.39 -6.22
CA ALA A 9 1.73 -7.34 -5.58
C ALA A 9 1.12 -6.34 -6.60
N ASP A 10 1.77 -6.09 -7.74
CA ASP A 10 1.28 -5.17 -8.77
C ASP A 10 -0.05 -5.63 -9.40
N GLU A 11 -0.35 -6.93 -9.38
CA GLU A 11 -1.61 -7.52 -9.86
C GLU A 11 -2.81 -7.23 -8.95
N LEU A 12 -2.60 -6.79 -7.71
CA LEU A 12 -3.69 -6.32 -6.83
C LEU A 12 -4.43 -5.15 -7.48
N GLN A 13 -5.76 -5.27 -7.56
CA GLN A 13 -6.64 -4.22 -8.06
C GLN A 13 -7.48 -3.63 -6.92
N ALA A 14 -7.46 -2.30 -6.77
CA ALA A 14 -8.17 -1.60 -5.69
C ALA A 14 -9.68 -1.89 -5.68
N GLN A 15 -10.29 -2.08 -6.85
CA GLN A 15 -11.72 -2.39 -7.01
C GLN A 15 -12.16 -3.73 -6.39
N TRP A 16 -11.23 -4.61 -6.03
CA TRP A 16 -11.56 -5.87 -5.33
C TRP A 16 -11.97 -5.64 -3.87
N PHE A 17 -11.57 -4.50 -3.29
CA PHE A 17 -11.65 -4.20 -1.87
C PHE A 17 -12.68 -3.09 -1.58
N GLY A 18 -13.40 -3.23 -0.47
CA GLY A 18 -14.24 -2.20 0.13
C GLY A 18 -13.61 -1.58 1.38
N PRO A 19 -14.10 -0.40 1.82
CA PRO A 19 -13.52 0.38 2.93
C PRO A 19 -13.65 -0.27 4.32
N HIS A 20 -14.36 -1.39 4.45
CA HIS A 20 -14.58 -2.10 5.71
C HIS A 20 -14.27 -3.59 5.59
N ASP A 21 -13.60 -3.99 4.52
CA ASP A 21 -13.28 -5.40 4.29
C ASP A 21 -12.18 -5.86 5.25
N THR A 22 -12.38 -7.03 5.86
CA THR A 22 -11.28 -7.77 6.49
C THR A 22 -10.67 -8.70 5.45
N VAL A 23 -9.42 -8.43 5.06
CA VAL A 23 -8.72 -9.20 4.01
C VAL A 23 -7.86 -10.30 4.63
N GLY A 24 -8.15 -11.55 4.27
CA GLY A 24 -7.30 -12.70 4.60
C GLY A 24 -6.30 -12.98 3.48
N ILE A 25 -5.05 -13.25 3.82
CA ILE A 25 -3.98 -13.60 2.87
C ILE A 25 -3.51 -15.03 3.18
N THR A 26 -3.38 -15.85 2.13
CA THR A 26 -2.75 -17.17 2.21
C THR A 26 -1.67 -17.26 1.13
N ALA A 27 -0.62 -18.01 1.39
CA ALA A 27 0.49 -18.21 0.46
C ALA A 27 0.84 -19.69 0.37
N GLY A 28 1.27 -20.13 -0.82
CA GLY A 28 1.79 -21.49 -1.00
C GLY A 28 3.15 -21.64 -0.32
N THR A 29 3.57 -22.88 -0.07
CA THR A 29 4.86 -23.19 0.58
C THR A 29 6.08 -22.70 -0.23
N SER A 30 5.94 -22.54 -1.54
CA SER A 30 6.97 -22.05 -2.45
C SER A 30 6.97 -20.52 -2.61
N THR A 31 6.04 -19.80 -1.99
CA THR A 31 5.96 -18.35 -2.10
C THR A 31 6.96 -17.69 -1.15
N PRO A 32 7.94 -16.89 -1.66
CA PRO A 32 8.89 -16.19 -0.80
C PRO A 32 8.21 -15.18 0.13
N SER A 33 8.79 -14.97 1.31
CA SER A 33 8.29 -14.03 2.31
C SER A 33 8.21 -12.60 1.77
N GLU A 34 9.14 -12.22 0.90
CA GLU A 34 9.21 -10.89 0.27
C GLU A 34 7.98 -10.62 -0.61
N THR A 35 7.46 -11.66 -1.28
CA THR A 35 6.23 -11.55 -2.08
C THR A 35 5.03 -11.26 -1.18
N ILE A 36 4.93 -11.96 -0.04
CA ILE A 36 3.86 -11.75 0.95
C ILE A 36 3.98 -10.34 1.53
N GLN A 37 5.19 -9.91 1.88
CA GLN A 37 5.45 -8.57 2.41
C GLN A 37 5.06 -7.47 1.41
N ALA A 38 5.40 -7.62 0.13
CA ALA A 38 5.03 -6.65 -0.90
C ALA A 38 3.51 -6.51 -1.05
N VAL A 39 2.77 -7.63 -0.98
CA VAL A 39 1.29 -7.63 -0.98
C VAL A 39 0.75 -6.88 0.23
N MET A 40 1.25 -7.17 1.45
CA MET A 40 0.81 -6.48 2.66
C MET A 40 1.09 -4.97 2.61
N GLN A 41 2.29 -4.57 2.16
CA GLN A 41 2.68 -3.16 2.05
C GLN A 41 1.76 -2.40 1.08
N LYS A 42 1.41 -3.02 -0.06
CA LYS A 42 0.51 -2.38 -1.02
C LYS A 42 -0.90 -2.20 -0.46
N LEU A 43 -1.44 -3.19 0.26
CA LEU A 43 -2.74 -3.08 0.93
C LEU A 43 -2.72 -2.01 2.03
N GLN A 44 -1.69 -1.97 2.86
CA GLN A 44 -1.51 -0.93 3.90
C GLN A 44 -1.39 0.47 3.29
N GLY A 45 -0.78 0.60 2.12
CA GLY A 45 -0.71 1.85 1.37
C GLY A 45 -2.09 2.37 0.92
N TRP A 46 -3.07 1.48 0.75
CA TRP A 46 -4.45 1.86 0.39
C TRP A 46 -5.31 2.22 1.59
N GLU A 47 -5.04 1.65 2.77
CA GLU A 47 -5.71 2.00 4.03
C GLU A 47 -5.44 3.46 4.45
N HIS A 48 -4.30 4.03 4.07
CA HIS A 48 -3.84 5.35 4.51
C HIS A 48 -3.64 6.35 3.35
N PRO A 49 -4.70 6.85 2.69
CA PRO A 49 -4.57 7.88 1.64
C PRO A 49 -4.04 9.24 2.15
N GLY A 50 -3.91 9.43 3.48
CA GLY A 50 -3.53 10.70 4.10
C GLY A 50 -2.03 10.95 4.35
N ASN A 51 -1.12 10.01 4.06
CA ASN A 51 0.30 10.16 4.43
C ASN A 51 1.16 10.88 3.37
N LEU A 52 0.55 11.48 2.34
CA LEU A 52 1.24 12.13 1.23
C LEU A 52 1.17 13.66 1.21
N ILE A 53 0.99 14.36 2.33
CA ILE A 53 1.23 15.82 2.40
C ILE A 53 1.84 16.21 3.76
N ARG A 54 3.17 16.17 3.87
CA ARG A 54 3.94 17.04 4.77
C ARG A 54 5.15 17.61 4.05
N THR A 55 4.92 18.21 2.89
CA THR A 55 5.84 19.24 2.36
C THR A 55 5.54 20.52 3.11
N SER A 56 6.15 20.68 4.29
CA SER A 56 6.37 22.00 4.86
C SER A 56 7.65 22.53 4.24
N SER A 57 7.49 23.20 3.10
CA SER A 57 8.50 24.13 2.56
C SER A 57 8.83 25.12 3.67
N VAL A 58 9.98 24.92 4.34
CA VAL A 58 10.51 25.88 5.30
C VAL A 58 10.90 27.11 4.50
N HIS A 59 10.13 28.19 4.69
CA HIS A 59 10.48 29.53 4.24
C HIS A 59 11.89 29.86 4.75
N GLN A 60 12.88 29.96 3.85
CA GLN A 60 14.01 30.85 4.08
C GLN A 60 13.84 32.04 3.13
N ALA A 61 13.14 33.06 3.62
CA ALA A 61 13.10 34.35 2.99
C ALA A 61 14.50 34.96 3.07
N HIS A 62 15.15 35.07 1.92
CA HIS A 62 16.40 35.79 1.73
C HIS A 62 16.13 37.28 1.98
N VAL A 63 16.58 37.82 3.12
CA VAL A 63 16.67 39.26 3.32
C VAL A 63 18.13 39.65 3.11
N SER A 64 18.45 40.02 1.87
CA SER A 64 19.63 40.85 1.59
C SER A 64 19.25 42.30 1.83
N ARG A 65 19.88 42.95 2.79
CA ARG A 65 20.30 44.36 2.72
C ARG A 65 21.53 44.54 3.60
#